data_AF-A0A523AC38-F1
#
_entry.id   AF-A0A523AC38-F1
#
_cell.length_a   1.000
_cell.length_b   1.000
_cell.length_c   1.000
_cell.angle_alpha   90.00
_cell.angle_beta   90.00
_cell.angle_gamma   90.00
#
_symmetry.space_group_name_H-M   'P 1'
#
loop_
_entity.id
_entity.type
_entity.pdbx_description
1 polymer ?
#
loop_
_entity_poly.entity_id
_entity_poly.type
_entity_poly.pdbx_seq_one_letter_code
_entity_poly.pdbx_strand_id
1 'polypeptide(L)'
;MNIRPEFRQYTISDLIRLRKERFLQFLAIEEENGQIKPSLDLRTRRGQMLFRDILSRITEEILEAYHSNSMDHRKEELIDATNYLLSLYVFTPIPEEPEKLDLQTLFALRKKVWEDKAQLESLELRIFELLSREIYSLLEQLRLRPWQQTIQEIPTEIVITDLVSTTLQLALGCFESVEEFLTYFDLKDQVLLFRLRSNY
;
A
#
# COMPACT_ATOMS: atom_id res chain seq x y z
N MET A 1 -5.92 24.17 -4.20
CA MET A 1 -6.36 24.03 -5.61
C MET A 1 -7.55 23.08 -5.58
N ASN A 2 -8.78 23.59 -5.72
CA ASN A 2 -10.01 22.79 -5.69
C ASN A 2 -10.33 22.33 -7.10
N ILE A 3 -10.01 21.08 -7.42
CA ILE A 3 -10.49 20.42 -8.64
C ILE A 3 -11.46 19.35 -8.15
N ARG A 4 -12.77 19.62 -8.25
CA ARG A 4 -13.78 18.56 -8.16
C ARG A 4 -13.73 17.79 -9.48
N PRO A 5 -13.26 16.54 -9.50
CA PRO A 5 -13.04 15.79 -10.73
C PRO A 5 -14.27 14.94 -10.99
N GLU A 6 -15.33 15.58 -11.49
CA GLU A 6 -16.53 14.85 -11.88
C GLU A 6 -16.18 14.03 -13.14
N PHE A 7 -16.17 12.70 -12.99
CA PHE A 7 -15.98 11.68 -14.05
C PHE A 7 -14.56 11.43 -14.58
N ARG A 8 -13.50 11.62 -13.80
CA ARG A 8 -12.21 11.04 -14.17
C ARG A 8 -12.22 9.54 -13.84
N GLN A 9 -11.94 8.68 -14.83
CA GLN A 9 -11.57 7.29 -14.57
C GLN A 9 -10.24 7.31 -13.82
N TYR A 10 -10.24 6.83 -12.58
CA TYR A 10 -9.03 6.72 -11.78
C TYR A 10 -8.46 5.32 -11.94
N THR A 11 -7.16 5.24 -12.18
CA THR A 11 -6.41 4.00 -12.28
C THR A 11 -5.52 3.80 -11.07
N ILE A 12 -4.99 2.59 -10.89
CA ILE A 12 -3.93 2.34 -9.90
C ILE A 12 -2.71 3.26 -10.16
N SER A 13 -2.36 3.49 -11.43
CA SER A 13 -1.32 4.45 -11.82
C SER A 13 -1.59 5.86 -11.29
N ASP A 14 -2.85 6.30 -11.23
CA ASP A 14 -3.17 7.61 -10.66
C ASP A 14 -2.89 7.68 -9.15
N LEU A 15 -3.19 6.61 -8.41
CA LEU A 15 -2.86 6.51 -6.99
C LEU A 15 -1.34 6.50 -6.76
N ILE A 16 -0.61 5.74 -7.58
CA ILE A 16 0.86 5.70 -7.54
C ILE A 16 1.44 7.08 -7.85
N ARG A 17 0.92 7.77 -8.88
CA ARG A 17 1.37 9.11 -9.23
C ARG A 17 1.13 10.10 -8.09
N LEU A 18 -0.07 10.09 -7.50
CA LEU A 18 -0.41 10.94 -6.35
C LEU A 18 0.53 10.65 -5.17
N ARG A 19 0.75 9.37 -4.83
CA ARG A 19 1.66 8.98 -3.76
C ARG A 19 3.08 9.42 -4.08
N LYS A 20 3.58 9.19 -5.31
CA LYS A 20 4.92 9.57 -5.76
C LYS A 20 5.14 11.08 -5.63
N GLU A 21 4.22 11.90 -6.11
CA GLU A 21 4.34 13.36 -6.04
C GLU A 21 4.51 13.84 -4.59
N ARG A 22 3.69 13.32 -3.68
CA ARG A 22 3.67 13.76 -2.27
C ARG A 22 4.79 13.16 -1.44
N PHE A 23 5.10 11.90 -1.71
CA PHE A 23 6.17 11.19 -1.04
C PHE A 23 7.54 11.74 -1.44
N LEU A 24 7.75 12.09 -2.72
CA LEU A 24 8.97 12.78 -3.14
C LEU A 24 9.10 14.17 -2.50
N GLN A 25 8.00 14.92 -2.35
CA GLN A 25 8.03 16.19 -1.62
C GLN A 25 8.44 15.99 -0.16
N PHE A 26 7.96 14.94 0.51
CA PHE A 26 8.39 14.60 1.86
C PHE A 26 9.89 14.26 1.91
N LEU A 27 10.36 13.39 1.02
CA LEU A 27 11.76 12.99 0.99
C LEU A 27 12.71 14.17 0.72
N ALA A 28 12.32 15.12 -0.12
CA ALA A 28 13.08 16.34 -0.38
C ALA A 28 13.23 17.20 0.89
N ILE A 29 12.16 17.36 1.67
CA ILE A 29 12.18 18.10 2.94
C ILE A 29 13.12 17.41 3.95
N GLU A 30 13.06 16.09 4.04
CA GLU A 30 13.89 15.31 4.97
C GLU A 30 15.38 15.29 4.57
N GLU A 31 15.67 15.35 3.28
CA GLU A 31 17.03 15.49 2.75
C GLU A 31 17.59 16.89 3.07
N GLU A 32 16.81 17.95 2.90
CA GLU A 32 17.17 19.32 3.28
C GLU A 32 17.46 19.45 4.78
N ASN A 33 16.71 18.71 5.61
CA ASN A 33 16.93 18.63 7.06
C ASN A 33 18.11 17.73 7.45
N GLY A 34 18.79 17.10 6.48
CA GLY A 34 19.94 16.22 6.70
C GLY A 34 19.59 14.87 7.34
N GLN A 35 18.31 14.51 7.43
CA GLN A 35 17.84 13.34 8.15
C GLN A 35 17.75 12.09 7.25
N ILE A 36 17.37 12.25 5.98
CA ILE A 36 17.14 11.11 5.06
C ILE A 36 17.83 11.34 3.71
N LYS A 37 18.66 10.39 3.26
CA LYS A 37 18.95 10.22 1.84
C LYS A 37 17.97 9.19 1.29
N PRO A 38 17.09 9.55 0.34
CA PRO A 38 16.07 8.66 -0.16
C PRO A 38 16.68 7.64 -1.12
N SER A 39 17.19 6.53 -0.61
CA SER A 39 17.37 5.34 -1.44
C SER A 39 16.96 4.08 -0.69
N LEU A 40 15.89 3.44 -1.19
CA LEU A 40 15.58 2.06 -0.85
C LEU A 40 16.48 1.14 -1.69
N ASP A 41 17.80 1.29 -1.57
CA ASP A 41 18.71 0.36 -2.21
C ASP A 41 18.73 -0.94 -1.39
N LEU A 42 17.99 -1.95 -1.85
CA LEU A 42 17.93 -3.27 -1.23
C LEU A 42 19.27 -4.01 -1.23
N ARG A 43 20.32 -3.49 -1.89
CA ARG A 43 21.70 -4.00 -1.75
C ARG A 43 22.41 -3.43 -0.53
N THR A 44 21.83 -2.43 0.13
CA THR A 44 22.41 -1.77 1.30
C THR A 44 21.67 -2.20 2.57
N ARG A 45 22.40 -2.30 3.68
CA ARG A 45 21.80 -2.57 5.01
C ARG A 45 20.68 -1.59 5.34
N ARG A 46 20.87 -0.30 5.05
CA ARG A 46 19.88 0.75 5.35
C ARG A 46 18.60 0.57 4.54
N GLY A 47 18.71 0.32 3.23
CA GLY A 47 17.55 0.11 2.36
C GLY A 47 16.75 -1.15 2.75
N GLN A 48 17.43 -2.23 3.11
CA GLN A 48 16.76 -3.45 3.58
C GLN A 48 16.09 -3.30 4.94
N MET A 49 16.71 -2.56 5.88
CA MET A 49 16.07 -2.25 7.16
C MET A 49 14.80 -1.42 6.95
N LEU A 50 14.89 -0.36 6.13
CA LEU A 50 13.73 0.45 5.79
C LEU A 50 12.63 -0.36 5.10
N PHE A 51 12.99 -1.25 4.16
CA PHE A 51 12.04 -2.13 3.48
C PHE A 51 11.31 -3.05 4.47
N ARG A 52 12.06 -3.68 5.38
CA ARG A 52 11.50 -4.52 6.43
C ARG A 52 10.58 -3.73 7.35
N ASP A 53 10.99 -2.54 7.78
CA ASP A 53 10.21 -1.72 8.70
C ASP A 53 8.87 -1.30 8.04
N ILE A 54 8.87 -0.97 6.75
CA ILE A 54 7.64 -0.68 6.01
C ILE A 54 6.77 -1.95 5.85
N LEU A 55 7.35 -3.11 5.53
CA LEU A 55 6.60 -4.38 5.49
C LEU A 55 5.97 -4.73 6.83
N SER A 56 6.65 -4.45 7.94
CA SER A 56 6.10 -4.63 9.29
C SER A 56 4.91 -3.71 9.52
N ARG A 57 4.98 -2.42 9.13
CA ARG A 57 3.82 -1.51 9.21
C ARG A 57 2.64 -2.02 8.39
N ILE A 58 2.87 -2.44 7.14
CA ILE A 58 1.81 -3.02 6.30
C ILE A 58 1.15 -4.22 7.00
N THR A 59 1.95 -5.07 7.65
CA THR A 59 1.44 -6.24 8.38
C THR A 59 0.59 -5.82 9.58
N GLU A 60 1.05 -4.84 10.35
CA GLU A 60 0.31 -4.27 11.49
C GLU A 60 -1.07 -3.79 11.03
N GLU A 61 -1.12 -2.92 10.02
CA GLU A 61 -2.38 -2.35 9.53
C GLU A 61 -3.33 -3.42 8.96
N ILE A 62 -2.81 -4.41 8.22
CA ILE A 62 -3.64 -5.51 7.68
C ILE A 62 -4.24 -6.35 8.82
N LEU A 63 -3.46 -6.63 9.88
CA LEU A 63 -3.96 -7.40 11.02
C LEU A 63 -4.97 -6.60 11.85
N GLU A 64 -4.73 -5.31 12.06
CA GLU A 64 -5.66 -4.43 12.75
C GLU A 64 -6.98 -4.30 11.97
N ALA A 65 -6.92 -4.17 10.64
CA ALA A 65 -8.09 -4.22 9.76
C ALA A 65 -8.86 -5.55 9.87
N TYR A 66 -8.15 -6.67 9.94
CA TYR A 66 -8.75 -8.00 10.05
C TYR A 66 -9.47 -8.20 11.40
N HIS A 67 -8.87 -7.72 12.49
CA HIS A 67 -9.43 -7.85 13.84
C HIS A 67 -10.41 -6.73 14.21
N SER A 68 -10.62 -5.75 13.34
CA SER A 68 -11.52 -4.63 13.60
C SER A 68 -12.99 -5.05 13.61
N ASN A 69 -13.70 -4.66 14.67
CA ASN A 69 -15.17 -4.76 14.74
C ASN A 69 -15.88 -3.49 14.22
N SER A 70 -15.13 -2.46 13.83
CA SER A 70 -15.65 -1.19 13.31
C SER A 70 -15.28 -1.03 11.85
N MET A 71 -16.28 -0.78 10.99
CA MET A 71 -16.04 -0.55 9.57
C MET A 71 -15.19 0.71 9.34
N ASP A 72 -15.38 1.76 10.14
CA ASP A 72 -14.60 3.00 10.01
C ASP A 72 -13.12 2.78 10.36
N HIS A 73 -12.85 2.02 11.42
CA HIS A 73 -11.50 1.62 11.79
C HIS A 73 -10.89 0.70 10.71
N ARG A 74 -11.66 -0.25 10.19
CA ARG A 74 -11.21 -1.12 9.10
C ARG A 74 -10.86 -0.33 7.82
N LYS A 75 -11.66 0.68 7.46
CA LYS A 75 -11.38 1.61 6.36
C LYS A 75 -10.07 2.35 6.60
N GLU A 76 -9.84 2.83 7.81
CA GLU A 76 -8.61 3.53 8.20
C GLU A 76 -7.38 2.63 8.00
N GLU A 77 -7.36 1.46 8.62
CA GLU A 77 -6.17 0.59 8.56
C GLU A 77 -5.89 0.07 7.14
N LEU A 78 -6.92 -0.26 6.36
CA LEU A 78 -6.72 -0.67 4.96
C LEU A 78 -6.18 0.47 4.07
N ILE A 79 -6.54 1.73 4.37
CA ILE A 79 -5.99 2.89 3.67
C ILE A 79 -4.53 3.12 4.08
N ASP A 80 -4.21 3.00 5.37
CA ASP A 80 -2.83 3.14 5.86
C ASP A 80 -1.94 2.04 5.27
N ALA A 81 -2.40 0.78 5.26
CA ALA A 81 -1.74 -0.33 4.57
C ALA A 81 -1.49 -0.03 3.08
N THR A 82 -2.52 0.48 2.38
CA THR A 82 -2.43 0.86 0.97
C THR A 82 -1.38 1.94 0.77
N ASN A 83 -1.35 2.98 1.60
CA ASN A 83 -0.37 4.06 1.52
C ASN A 83 1.06 3.58 1.74
N TYR A 84 1.30 2.68 2.70
CA TYR A 84 2.61 2.07 2.90
C TYR A 84 3.04 1.21 1.70
N LEU A 85 2.14 0.41 1.14
CA LEU A 85 2.42 -0.39 -0.06
C LEU A 85 2.73 0.47 -1.29
N LEU A 86 1.96 1.53 -1.52
CA LEU A 86 2.26 2.47 -2.61
C LEU A 86 3.60 3.20 -2.38
N SER A 87 4.00 3.42 -1.13
CA SER A 87 5.33 3.97 -0.82
C SER A 87 6.45 2.99 -1.20
N LEU A 88 6.27 1.70 -0.91
CA LEU A 88 7.19 0.66 -1.37
C LEU A 88 7.26 0.60 -2.89
N TYR A 89 6.10 0.66 -3.55
CA TYR A 89 6.01 0.68 -5.00
C TYR A 89 6.82 1.84 -5.60
N VAL A 90 6.68 3.06 -5.04
CA VAL A 90 7.43 4.25 -5.49
C VAL A 90 8.95 4.09 -5.32
N PHE A 91 9.39 3.35 -4.32
CA PHE A 91 10.79 3.12 -4.03
C PHE A 91 11.43 1.99 -4.86
N THR A 92 10.65 0.99 -5.24
CA THR A 92 11.15 -0.13 -6.03
C THR A 92 11.22 0.28 -7.51
N PRO A 93 12.32 -0.01 -8.22
CA PRO A 93 12.45 0.28 -9.65
C PRO A 93 11.59 -0.67 -10.48
N ILE A 94 10.28 -0.62 -10.32
CA ILE A 94 9.33 -1.47 -11.05
C ILE A 94 9.25 -0.93 -12.49
N PRO A 95 9.64 -1.72 -13.50
CA PRO A 95 9.80 -1.24 -14.88
C PRO A 95 8.46 -0.97 -15.59
N GLU A 96 7.37 -1.58 -15.11
CA GLU A 96 6.03 -1.40 -15.64
C GLU A 96 5.10 -0.90 -14.52
N GLU A 97 4.46 0.25 -14.74
CA GLU A 97 3.34 0.66 -13.88
C GLU A 97 2.34 -0.50 -13.80
N PRO A 98 1.72 -0.79 -12.63
CA PRO A 98 0.69 -1.82 -12.59
C PRO A 98 -0.32 -1.45 -13.66
N GLU A 99 -0.85 -2.46 -14.35
CA GLU A 99 -1.77 -2.27 -15.48
C GLU A 99 -2.76 -1.13 -15.21
N LYS A 100 -3.25 -0.50 -16.29
CA LYS A 100 -4.33 0.51 -16.29
C LYS A 100 -5.68 -0.05 -15.80
N LEU A 101 -5.67 -0.90 -14.78
CA LEU A 101 -6.77 -1.35 -13.98
C LEU A 101 -7.47 -0.11 -13.43
N ASP A 102 -8.60 0.14 -14.06
CA ASP A 102 -9.55 1.16 -13.70
C ASP A 102 -10.17 0.79 -12.35
N LEU A 103 -10.08 1.69 -11.38
CA LEU A 103 -10.59 1.49 -10.02
C LEU A 103 -12.09 1.24 -10.03
N GLN A 104 -12.82 1.80 -11.00
CA GLN A 104 -14.26 1.55 -11.14
C GLN A 104 -14.55 0.13 -11.62
N THR A 105 -13.74 -0.39 -12.53
CA THR A 105 -13.79 -1.78 -12.97
C THR A 105 -13.49 -2.72 -11.82
N LEU A 106 -12.45 -2.44 -11.02
CA LEU A 106 -12.16 -3.19 -9.80
C LEU A 106 -13.32 -3.13 -8.80
N PHE A 107 -13.88 -1.95 -8.56
CA PHE A 107 -15.03 -1.76 -7.67
C PHE A 107 -16.28 -2.51 -8.16
N ALA A 108 -16.55 -2.50 -9.47
CA ALA A 108 -17.69 -3.19 -10.07
C ALA A 108 -17.52 -4.72 -10.06
N LEU A 109 -16.33 -5.22 -10.42
CA LEU A 109 -15.98 -6.64 -10.31
C LEU A 109 -16.14 -7.11 -8.87
N ARG A 110 -15.68 -6.27 -7.93
CA ARG A 110 -15.84 -6.50 -6.52
C ARG A 110 -17.31 -6.60 -6.13
N LYS A 111 -18.12 -5.59 -6.41
CA LYS A 111 -19.55 -5.56 -6.07
C LYS A 111 -20.28 -6.80 -6.57
N LYS A 112 -19.96 -7.26 -7.78
CA LYS A 112 -20.54 -8.46 -8.38
C LYS A 112 -20.14 -9.77 -7.67
N VAL A 113 -18.91 -9.85 -7.16
CA VAL A 113 -18.42 -11.00 -6.36
C VAL A 113 -18.96 -10.93 -4.91
N TRP A 114 -19.24 -9.72 -4.41
CA TRP A 114 -19.67 -9.43 -3.04
C TRP A 114 -21.19 -9.51 -2.77
N GLU A 115 -22.02 -9.87 -3.76
CA GLU A 115 -23.47 -10.05 -3.55
C GLU A 115 -23.81 -11.36 -2.82
N ASP A 116 -22.89 -12.33 -2.72
CA ASP A 116 -23.05 -13.56 -1.94
C ASP A 116 -22.30 -13.49 -0.59
N LYS A 117 -23.04 -13.21 0.48
CA LYS A 117 -22.51 -12.97 1.83
C LYS A 117 -21.71 -14.15 2.41
N ALA A 118 -22.03 -15.40 2.05
CA ALA A 118 -21.29 -16.56 2.56
C ALA A 118 -19.95 -16.76 1.83
N GLN A 119 -19.90 -16.45 0.53
CA GLN A 119 -18.65 -16.44 -0.23
C GLN A 119 -17.74 -15.30 0.23
N LEU A 120 -18.32 -14.18 0.64
CA LEU A 120 -17.67 -12.95 1.08
C LEU A 120 -16.73 -13.14 2.28
N GLU A 121 -17.23 -13.72 3.37
CA GLU A 121 -16.41 -13.99 4.57
C GLU A 121 -15.27 -14.97 4.24
N SER A 122 -15.54 -15.96 3.37
CA SER A 122 -14.52 -16.93 2.95
C SER A 122 -13.45 -16.32 2.02
N LEU A 123 -13.84 -15.40 1.15
CA LEU A 123 -12.95 -14.75 0.19
C LEU A 123 -12.08 -13.72 0.90
N GLU A 124 -12.68 -12.90 1.76
CA GLU A 124 -11.96 -11.91 2.56
C GLU A 124 -10.91 -12.59 3.44
N LEU A 125 -11.29 -13.65 4.16
CA LEU A 125 -10.34 -14.44 4.95
C LEU A 125 -9.19 -14.97 4.10
N ARG A 126 -9.47 -15.54 2.93
CA ARG A 126 -8.43 -16.05 2.01
C ARG A 126 -7.50 -14.94 1.52
N ILE A 127 -8.02 -13.74 1.28
CA ILE A 127 -7.20 -12.61 0.85
C ILE A 127 -6.30 -12.13 2.01
N PHE A 128 -6.83 -12.04 3.23
CA PHE A 128 -6.02 -11.74 4.41
C PHE A 128 -4.93 -12.79 4.65
N GLU A 129 -5.25 -14.08 4.53
CA GLU A 129 -4.29 -15.18 4.63
C GLU A 129 -3.21 -15.10 3.55
N LEU A 130 -3.59 -14.81 2.30
CA LEU A 130 -2.67 -14.65 1.19
C LEU A 130 -1.70 -13.49 1.45
N LEU A 131 -2.23 -12.30 1.75
CA LEU A 131 -1.44 -11.11 2.04
C LEU A 131 -0.46 -11.34 3.21
N SER A 132 -0.98 -11.91 4.31
CA SER A 132 -0.17 -12.20 5.48
C SER A 132 0.96 -13.19 5.16
N ARG A 133 0.67 -14.23 4.36
CA ARG A 133 1.69 -15.22 3.95
C ARG A 133 2.75 -14.61 3.05
N GLU A 134 2.37 -13.83 2.05
CA GLU A 134 3.31 -13.20 1.13
C GLU A 134 4.21 -12.18 1.86
N ILE A 135 3.64 -11.34 2.73
CA ILE A 135 4.41 -10.38 3.52
C ILE A 135 5.30 -11.10 4.54
N TYR A 136 4.80 -12.13 5.22
CA TYR A 136 5.60 -12.90 6.17
C TYR A 136 6.76 -13.63 5.48
N SER A 137 6.54 -14.15 4.27
CA SER A 137 7.59 -14.76 3.45
C SER A 137 8.70 -13.75 3.15
N LEU A 138 8.36 -12.51 2.76
CA LEU A 138 9.32 -11.43 2.55
C LEU A 138 10.08 -11.07 3.85
N LEU A 139 9.36 -10.97 4.97
CA LEU A 139 9.96 -10.67 6.27
C LEU A 139 10.93 -11.76 6.75
N GLU A 140 10.57 -13.04 6.59
CA GLU A 140 11.43 -14.18 6.96
C GLU A 140 12.69 -14.23 6.10
N GLN A 141 12.58 -13.92 4.82
CA GLN A 141 13.76 -13.79 3.96
C GLN A 141 14.69 -12.72 4.53
N LEU A 142 14.18 -11.55 4.89
CA LEU A 142 14.95 -10.46 5.52
C LEU A 142 15.44 -10.75 6.96
N ARG A 143 15.02 -11.85 7.61
CA ARG A 143 15.30 -12.14 9.02
C ARG A 143 16.74 -12.62 9.27
N LEU A 144 17.32 -13.39 8.35
CA LEU A 144 18.54 -14.16 8.60
C LEU A 144 19.87 -13.45 8.27
N ARG A 145 19.95 -12.13 8.51
CA ARG A 145 21.04 -11.20 8.11
C ARG A 145 20.79 -10.61 6.72
N PRO A 146 19.88 -9.63 6.63
CA PRO A 146 19.41 -9.10 5.35
C PRO A 146 20.57 -8.59 4.48
N TRP A 147 21.62 -8.03 5.09
CA TRP A 147 22.77 -7.46 4.36
C TRP A 147 23.77 -8.49 3.81
N GLN A 148 23.61 -9.77 4.17
CA GLN A 148 24.42 -10.88 3.64
C GLN A 148 23.70 -11.64 2.53
N GLN A 149 22.40 -11.43 2.38
CA GLN A 149 21.61 -12.05 1.33
C GLN A 149 21.64 -11.15 0.09
N THR A 150 22.04 -11.74 -1.03
CA THR A 150 21.84 -11.13 -2.34
C THR A 150 20.32 -11.14 -2.61
N ILE A 151 19.63 -10.04 -2.33
CA ILE A 151 18.19 -9.85 -2.65
C ILE A 151 17.91 -9.95 -4.18
N GLN A 152 18.96 -10.09 -5.00
CA GLN A 152 18.92 -10.24 -6.45
C GLN A 152 18.03 -11.38 -6.98
N GLU A 153 17.55 -12.30 -6.14
CA GLU A 153 16.70 -13.43 -6.58
C GLU A 153 15.20 -13.25 -6.29
N ILE A 154 14.79 -12.24 -5.51
CA ILE A 154 13.37 -12.02 -5.24
C ILE A 154 12.84 -11.08 -6.32
N PRO A 155 11.83 -11.47 -7.11
CA PRO A 155 11.12 -10.57 -7.99
C PRO A 155 10.23 -9.64 -7.16
N THR A 156 10.87 -8.78 -6.37
CA THR A 156 10.24 -7.81 -5.45
C THR A 156 9.21 -6.95 -6.19
N GLU A 157 9.47 -6.67 -7.46
CA GLU A 157 8.57 -5.95 -8.36
C GLU A 157 7.22 -6.66 -8.55
N ILE A 158 7.24 -7.98 -8.81
CA ILE A 158 6.02 -8.79 -9.00
C ILE A 158 5.27 -8.88 -7.67
N VAL A 159 5.99 -9.20 -6.59
CA VAL A 159 5.37 -9.38 -5.27
C VAL A 159 4.74 -8.07 -4.77
N ILE A 160 5.41 -6.93 -4.92
CA ILE A 160 4.86 -5.62 -4.51
C ILE A 160 3.63 -5.27 -5.36
N THR A 161 3.67 -5.54 -6.67
CA THR A 161 2.53 -5.29 -7.57
C THR A 161 1.31 -6.12 -7.15
N ASP A 162 1.50 -7.40 -6.85
CA ASP A 162 0.44 -8.30 -6.38
C ASP A 162 -0.11 -7.85 -5.02
N LEU A 163 0.77 -7.46 -4.08
CA LEU A 163 0.36 -6.93 -2.78
C LEU A 163 -0.45 -5.63 -2.90
N VAL A 164 -0.05 -4.71 -3.78
CA VAL A 164 -0.79 -3.47 -4.06
C VAL A 164 -2.17 -3.79 -4.61
N SER A 165 -2.26 -4.62 -5.65
CA SER A 165 -3.55 -4.98 -6.27
C SER A 165 -4.48 -5.68 -5.28
N THR A 166 -3.95 -6.63 -4.51
CA THR A 166 -4.71 -7.42 -3.55
C THR A 166 -5.21 -6.56 -2.38
N THR A 167 -4.36 -5.67 -1.86
CA THR A 167 -4.75 -4.75 -0.78
C THR A 167 -5.75 -3.70 -1.25
N LEU A 168 -5.59 -3.18 -2.49
CA LEU A 168 -6.57 -2.27 -3.07
C LEU A 168 -7.94 -2.93 -3.26
N GLN A 169 -7.99 -4.20 -3.65
CA GLN A 169 -9.25 -4.95 -3.72
C GLN A 169 -9.92 -5.08 -2.35
N LEU A 170 -9.14 -5.38 -1.31
CA LEU A 170 -9.64 -5.39 0.08
C LEU A 170 -10.08 -4.02 0.56
N ALA A 171 -9.38 -2.95 0.19
CA ALA A 171 -9.68 -1.60 0.62
C ALA A 171 -10.94 -1.06 -0.06
N LEU A 172 -11.06 -1.18 -1.39
CA LEU A 172 -12.25 -0.79 -2.16
C LEU A 172 -13.51 -1.51 -1.69
N GLY A 173 -13.36 -2.78 -1.31
CA GLY A 173 -13.63 -3.18 0.06
C GLY A 173 -14.76 -2.55 0.87
N CYS A 174 -14.32 -1.58 1.63
CA CYS A 174 -15.06 -1.07 2.74
C CYS A 174 -15.88 0.14 2.33
N PHE A 175 -15.72 0.63 1.09
CA PHE A 175 -16.31 1.88 0.61
C PHE A 175 -17.55 1.63 -0.25
N GLU A 176 -18.46 2.59 -0.23
CA GLU A 176 -19.69 2.60 -1.02
C GLU A 176 -19.44 3.07 -2.45
N SER A 177 -18.35 3.78 -2.68
CA SER A 177 -17.92 4.26 -4.00
C SER A 177 -16.41 4.50 -4.06
N VAL A 178 -15.86 4.54 -5.27
CA VAL A 178 -14.47 4.97 -5.50
C VAL A 178 -14.25 6.44 -5.10
N GLU A 179 -15.27 7.30 -5.19
CA GLU A 179 -15.15 8.69 -4.76
C GLU A 179 -14.95 8.80 -3.24
N GLU A 180 -15.68 8.00 -2.47
CA GLU A 180 -15.50 7.90 -1.01
C GLU A 180 -14.09 7.37 -0.69
N PHE A 181 -13.66 6.30 -1.36
CA PHE A 181 -12.30 5.76 -1.21
C PHE A 181 -11.23 6.82 -1.49
N LEU A 182 -11.32 7.55 -2.60
CA LEU A 182 -10.33 8.57 -2.97
C LEU A 182 -10.29 9.73 -1.98
N THR A 183 -11.45 10.11 -1.42
CA THR A 183 -11.53 11.14 -0.38
C THR A 183 -10.82 10.70 0.89
N TYR A 184 -11.06 9.46 1.34
CA TYR A 184 -10.37 8.88 2.50
C TYR A 184 -8.87 8.74 2.26
N PHE A 185 -8.50 8.25 1.07
CA PHE A 185 -7.12 8.10 0.64
C PHE A 185 -6.36 9.43 0.72
N ASP A 186 -6.92 10.51 0.17
CA ASP A 186 -6.29 11.82 0.21
C ASP A 186 -6.11 12.36 1.64
N LEU A 187 -7.16 12.25 2.46
CA LEU A 187 -7.13 12.70 3.85
C LEU A 187 -6.08 11.95 4.68
N LYS A 188 -6.03 10.62 4.57
CA LYS A 188 -5.09 9.80 5.34
C LYS A 188 -3.66 9.93 4.85
N ASP A 189 -3.45 10.07 3.54
CA ASP A 189 -2.13 10.34 2.99
C ASP A 189 -1.53 11.64 3.56
N GLN A 190 -2.34 12.69 3.75
CA GLN A 190 -1.91 13.91 4.43
C GLN A 190 -1.55 13.68 5.91
N VAL A 191 -2.33 12.86 6.62
CA VAL A 191 -2.05 12.49 8.03
C VAL A 191 -0.77 11.67 8.13
N LEU A 192 -0.55 10.71 7.24
CA LEU A 192 0.67 9.90 7.19
C LEU A 192 1.89 10.79 6.94
N LEU A 193 1.81 11.73 5.99
CA LEU A 193 2.88 12.70 5.76
C LEU A 193 3.13 13.59 6.98
N PHE A 194 2.09 13.96 7.73
CA PHE A 194 2.23 14.67 8.99
C PHE A 194 2.93 13.83 10.08
N ARG A 195 2.54 12.57 10.26
CA ARG A 195 3.18 11.63 11.21
C ARG A 195 4.67 11.46 10.88
N LEU A 196 4.97 11.20 9.60
CA LEU A 196 6.33 11.08 9.10
C LEU A 196 7.17 12.34 9.33
N ARG A 197 6.61 13.56 9.20
CA ARG A 197 7.28 14.83 9.51
C ARG A 197 7.52 15.05 11.01
N SER A 198 6.71 14.44 11.86
CA SER A 198 6.67 14.73 13.29
C SER A 198 7.43 13.71 14.13
N ASN A 199 8.07 12.70 13.51
CA ASN A 199 8.69 11.55 14.18
C ASN A 199 7.73 10.83 15.17
N TYR A 200 6.44 10.78 14.83
CA TYR A 200 5.39 10.05 15.57
C TYR A 200 5.07 8.72 14.90
#